data_AF-A0A965C9M7-F1
#
_entry.id   AF-A0A965C9M7-F1
#
_cell.length_a   1.000
_cell.length_b   1.000
_cell.length_c   1.000
_cell.angle_alpha   90.00
_cell.angle_beta   90.00
_cell.angle_gamma   90.00
#
_symmetry.space_group_name_H-M   'P 1'
#
loop_
_entity.id
_entity.type
_entity.pdbx_description
1 polymer ?
#
loop_
_entity_poly.entity_id
_entity_poly.type
_entity_poly.pdbx_seq_one_letter_code
_entity_poly.pdbx_strand_id
1 'polypeptide(L)'
;APRYGDAQRQGHLPFHADTGTSITAGYGFELDLMVRGEMARAVIESPSHAIKQTASNERGVRIEFADDAFLDRDFVLRLDGLNAPEGEVMIETASDEHFALATFYPPLPNKLVPISDIDPSNHTEPSKPWVHPLRVKLLVDCSGSMRGDSMESARKGIRALFDGLSSRDRIGVARFGSSLEHVMEKPQAADAKTRVALRKWLTGLDANLGGTELESALEGIFKSTPSLPSA
;
A
#
# COMPACT_ATOMS: atom_id res chain seq x y z
N ALA A 1 -18.79 -28.27 -5.51
CA ALA A 1 -18.31 -29.45 -6.27
C ALA A 1 -16.80 -29.53 -6.11
N PRO A 2 -16.19 -30.71 -5.86
CA PRO A 2 -14.74 -30.79 -5.77
C PRO A 2 -14.19 -30.44 -7.15
N ARG A 3 -13.40 -29.36 -7.23
CA ARG A 3 -12.95 -28.75 -8.51
C ARG A 3 -12.08 -29.66 -9.38
N TYR A 4 -11.63 -30.81 -8.87
CA TYR A 4 -10.59 -31.64 -9.50
C TYR A 4 -10.94 -33.13 -9.65
N GLY A 5 -12.20 -33.54 -9.45
CA GLY A 5 -12.59 -34.95 -9.63
C GLY A 5 -11.96 -35.90 -8.61
N ASP A 6 -12.01 -37.20 -8.88
CA ASP A 6 -11.49 -38.26 -8.00
C ASP A 6 -10.03 -38.55 -8.35
N ALA A 7 -9.10 -38.21 -7.45
CA ALA A 7 -7.66 -38.31 -7.66
C ALA A 7 -7.18 -39.75 -7.98
N GLN A 8 -7.88 -40.76 -7.47
CA GLN A 8 -7.53 -42.17 -7.65
C GLN A 8 -8.14 -42.74 -8.92
N ARG A 9 -9.43 -42.47 -9.16
CA ARG A 9 -10.15 -42.97 -10.33
C ARG A 9 -9.83 -42.22 -11.62
N GLN A 10 -9.62 -40.91 -11.54
CA GLN A 10 -9.40 -40.04 -12.71
C GLN A 10 -7.94 -39.59 -12.82
N GLY A 11 -7.24 -39.41 -11.70
CA GLY A 11 -5.83 -39.01 -11.68
C GLY A 11 -4.84 -40.19 -11.70
N HIS A 12 -5.33 -41.43 -11.58
CA HIS A 12 -4.50 -42.66 -11.47
C HIS A 12 -3.43 -42.60 -10.38
N LEU A 13 -3.62 -41.76 -9.36
CA LEU A 13 -2.70 -41.68 -8.24
C LEU A 13 -2.85 -42.95 -7.40
N PRO A 14 -1.73 -43.62 -7.05
CA PRO A 14 -1.80 -44.72 -6.11
C PRO A 14 -2.36 -44.22 -4.77
N PHE A 15 -3.08 -45.08 -4.04
CA PHE A 15 -3.80 -44.70 -2.80
C PHE A 15 -2.92 -43.95 -1.77
N HIS A 16 -1.63 -44.27 -1.71
CA HIS A 16 -0.67 -43.62 -0.81
C HIS A 16 -0.17 -42.24 -1.27
N ALA A 17 -0.46 -41.85 -2.52
CA ALA A 17 -0.11 -40.55 -3.09
C ALA A 17 -1.31 -39.57 -3.08
N ASP A 18 -2.46 -40.00 -2.60
CA ASP A 18 -3.62 -39.16 -2.34
C ASP A 18 -3.53 -38.63 -0.91
N THR A 19 -3.32 -37.32 -0.75
CA THR A 19 -3.16 -36.69 0.57
C THR A 19 -4.47 -36.51 1.32
N GLY A 20 -5.61 -36.89 0.74
CA GLY A 20 -6.93 -36.69 1.31
C GLY A 20 -7.25 -35.19 1.48
N THR A 21 -8.52 -34.87 1.61
CA THR A 21 -8.93 -33.50 1.96
C THR A 21 -9.92 -33.60 3.11
N SER A 22 -9.64 -32.87 4.19
CA SER A 22 -10.57 -32.76 5.31
C SER A 22 -10.92 -31.28 5.50
N ILE A 23 -12.21 -30.99 5.47
CA ILE A 23 -12.74 -29.64 5.76
C ILE A 23 -12.54 -29.29 7.24
N THR A 24 -12.35 -30.29 8.11
CA THR A 24 -12.10 -30.12 9.55
C THR A 24 -10.62 -30.28 9.91
N ALA A 25 -9.71 -30.25 8.93
CA ALA A 25 -8.29 -30.27 9.22
C ALA A 25 -7.91 -28.97 9.96
N GLY A 26 -7.51 -29.10 11.23
CA GLY A 26 -6.93 -28.00 12.00
C GLY A 26 -5.42 -27.98 11.82
N TYR A 27 -4.90 -26.92 11.19
CA TYR A 27 -3.46 -26.68 11.10
C TYR A 27 -3.06 -25.74 12.23
N GLY A 28 -2.68 -26.30 13.38
CA GLY A 28 -2.24 -25.52 14.53
C GLY A 28 -1.07 -24.61 14.16
N PHE A 29 -1.04 -23.42 14.77
CA PHE A 29 -0.04 -22.41 14.53
C PHE A 29 0.57 -21.95 15.86
N GLU A 30 1.85 -22.21 16.03
CA GLU A 30 2.64 -21.71 17.14
C GLU A 30 3.56 -20.58 16.66
N LEU A 31 3.71 -19.55 17.49
CA LEU A 31 4.57 -18.40 17.24
C LEU A 31 5.39 -18.09 18.47
N ASP A 32 6.71 -17.97 18.29
CA ASP A 32 7.65 -17.42 19.26
C ASP A 32 8.44 -16.30 18.57
N LEU A 33 8.11 -15.06 18.91
CA LEU A 33 8.69 -13.87 18.30
C LEU A 33 9.35 -12.99 19.36
N MET A 34 10.60 -12.59 19.13
CA MET A 34 11.34 -11.69 20.01
C MET A 34 11.50 -10.32 19.36
N VAL A 35 10.83 -9.31 19.89
CA VAL A 35 10.99 -7.90 19.47
C VAL A 35 12.08 -7.26 20.34
N ARG A 36 13.09 -6.65 19.70
CA ARG A 36 14.26 -6.06 20.37
C ARG A 36 14.45 -4.59 20.00
N GLY A 37 15.31 -3.91 20.75
CA GLY A 37 15.72 -2.54 20.45
C GLY A 37 14.60 -1.51 20.67
N GLU A 38 14.58 -0.45 19.88
CA GLU A 38 13.56 0.60 20.00
C GLU A 38 12.15 0.08 19.70
N MET A 39 12.01 -0.92 18.80
CA MET A 39 10.72 -1.56 18.51
C MET A 39 10.10 -2.24 19.74
N ALA A 40 10.91 -2.69 20.71
CA ALA A 40 10.40 -3.29 21.95
C ALA A 40 9.71 -2.27 22.88
N ARG A 41 9.87 -0.97 22.60
CA ARG A 41 9.18 0.13 23.31
C ARG A 41 7.85 0.52 22.66
N ALA A 42 7.50 -0.06 21.52
CA ALA A 42 6.24 0.20 20.85
C ALA A 42 5.05 -0.23 21.71
N VAL A 43 3.88 0.33 21.40
CA VAL A 43 2.61 -0.32 21.74
C VAL A 43 2.44 -1.49 20.78
N ILE A 44 2.57 -2.71 21.32
CA ILE A 44 2.55 -3.95 20.56
C ILE A 44 1.15 -4.56 20.64
N GLU A 45 0.49 -4.74 19.51
CA GLU A 45 -0.86 -5.32 19.44
C GLU A 45 -1.00 -6.22 18.22
N SER A 46 -1.98 -7.13 18.25
CA SER A 46 -2.38 -7.90 17.07
C SER A 46 -3.89 -7.81 16.86
N PRO A 47 -4.37 -7.25 15.73
CA PRO A 47 -5.78 -7.27 15.39
C PRO A 47 -6.26 -8.63 14.88
N SER A 48 -5.33 -9.52 14.55
CA SER A 48 -5.61 -10.83 13.94
C SER A 48 -5.72 -11.97 14.95
N HIS A 49 -4.92 -11.94 16.02
CA HIS A 49 -4.77 -13.03 16.99
C HIS A 49 -4.60 -12.44 18.39
N ALA A 50 -5.08 -13.13 19.42
CA ALA A 50 -4.78 -12.76 20.79
C ALA A 50 -3.30 -13.08 21.10
N ILE A 51 -2.56 -12.13 21.65
CA ILE A 51 -1.14 -12.28 21.96
C ILE A 51 -0.86 -12.11 23.45
N LYS A 52 0.11 -12.87 23.94
CA LYS A 52 0.73 -12.70 25.25
C LYS A 52 2.10 -12.07 25.08
N GLN A 53 2.41 -11.11 25.93
CA GLN A 53 3.68 -10.40 25.92
C GLN A 53 4.44 -10.67 27.22
N THR A 54 5.68 -11.10 27.11
CA THR A 54 6.55 -11.34 28.27
C THR A 54 7.83 -10.51 28.12
N ALA A 55 8.11 -9.65 29.10
CA ALA A 55 9.35 -8.90 29.12
C ALA A 55 10.55 -9.85 29.25
N SER A 56 11.56 -9.65 28.41
CA SER A 56 12.81 -10.41 28.42
C SER A 56 13.95 -9.54 28.94
N ASN A 57 14.92 -10.18 29.61
CA ASN A 57 16.02 -9.59 30.35
C ASN A 57 16.93 -8.70 29.46
N GLU A 58 16.90 -8.89 28.14
CA GLU A 58 17.76 -8.25 27.13
C GLU A 58 17.16 -6.98 26.49
N ARG A 59 16.25 -6.26 27.17
CA ARG A 59 15.44 -5.16 26.57
C ARG A 59 14.66 -5.62 25.33
N GLY A 60 14.06 -6.80 25.42
CA GLY A 60 13.18 -7.33 24.39
C GLY A 60 11.82 -7.70 24.94
N VAL A 61 10.82 -7.78 24.07
CA VAL A 61 9.48 -8.31 24.38
C VAL A 61 9.30 -9.59 23.58
N ARG A 62 9.08 -10.70 24.29
CA ARG A 62 8.70 -11.99 23.69
C ARG A 62 7.19 -12.00 23.48
N ILE A 63 6.77 -12.39 22.28
CA ILE A 63 5.39 -12.43 21.83
C ILE A 63 5.06 -13.88 21.46
N GLU A 64 4.00 -14.38 22.07
CA GLU A 64 3.43 -15.69 21.83
C GLU A 64 1.93 -15.54 21.65
N PHE A 65 1.24 -16.52 21.08
CA PHE A 65 -0.22 -16.52 21.10
C PHE A 65 -0.74 -16.72 22.52
N ALA A 66 -1.79 -15.99 22.87
CA ALA A 66 -2.45 -16.16 24.17
C ALA A 66 -3.35 -17.40 24.19
N ASP A 67 -3.89 -17.78 23.02
CA ASP A 67 -4.79 -18.90 22.80
C ASP A 67 -4.26 -19.80 21.66
N ASP A 68 -4.87 -20.97 21.47
CA ASP A 68 -4.59 -21.81 20.30
C ASP A 68 -4.89 -21.05 19.00
N ALA A 69 -3.91 -21.00 18.09
CA ALA A 69 -4.03 -20.37 16.79
C ALA A 69 -3.97 -21.40 15.66
N PHE A 70 -4.45 -21.02 14.47
CA PHE A 70 -4.47 -21.86 13.29
C PHE A 70 -3.96 -21.10 12.05
N LEU A 71 -3.41 -21.83 11.08
CA LEU A 71 -2.98 -21.28 9.78
C LEU A 71 -4.17 -21.02 8.84
N ASP A 72 -5.23 -20.38 9.33
CA ASP A 72 -6.46 -20.07 8.59
C ASP A 72 -6.56 -18.60 8.15
N ARG A 73 -5.63 -17.75 8.62
CA ARG A 73 -5.52 -16.32 8.31
C ARG A 73 -4.10 -15.81 8.55
N ASP A 74 -3.83 -14.60 8.07
CA ASP A 74 -2.54 -13.93 8.32
C ASP A 74 -2.38 -13.54 9.80
N PHE A 75 -1.16 -13.67 10.33
CA PHE A 75 -0.79 -13.02 11.59
C PHE A 75 -0.30 -11.60 11.32
N VAL A 76 -0.97 -10.63 11.92
CA VAL A 76 -0.65 -9.20 11.83
C VAL A 76 -0.15 -8.73 13.18
N LEU A 77 1.10 -8.26 13.24
CA LEU A 77 1.64 -7.57 14.41
C LEU A 77 1.73 -6.08 14.12
N ARG A 78 1.05 -5.27 14.93
CA ARG A 78 1.08 -3.80 14.86
C ARG A 78 1.99 -3.27 15.95
N LEU A 79 2.90 -2.40 15.57
CA LEU A 79 3.84 -1.69 16.44
C LEU A 79 3.56 -0.20 16.31
N ASP A 80 2.92 0.40 17.30
CA ASP A 80 2.57 1.82 17.32
C ASP A 80 3.42 2.61 18.33
N GLY A 81 3.40 3.94 18.24
CA GLY A 81 4.08 4.82 19.21
C GLY A 81 5.61 4.87 19.05
N LEU A 82 6.14 4.38 17.93
CA LEU A 82 7.54 4.49 17.58
C LEU A 82 7.80 5.82 16.87
N ASN A 83 8.80 6.57 17.34
CA ASN A 83 9.34 7.70 16.60
C ASN A 83 10.44 7.18 15.67
N ALA A 84 10.22 7.25 14.36
CA ALA A 84 11.26 6.93 13.39
C ALA A 84 12.40 7.95 13.56
N PRO A 85 13.65 7.51 13.82
CA PRO A 85 14.78 8.43 13.85
C PRO A 85 15.01 9.00 12.43
N GLU A 86 15.63 10.17 12.29
CA GLU A 86 15.95 10.74 10.96
C GLU A 86 16.83 9.81 10.12
N GLY A 87 17.58 8.95 10.78
CA GLY A 87 18.21 7.77 10.20
C GLY A 87 18.65 6.81 11.30
N GLU A 88 18.79 5.55 10.92
CA GLU A 88 19.28 4.47 11.77
C GLU A 88 20.38 3.72 11.02
N VAL A 89 21.44 3.33 11.73
CA VAL A 89 22.48 2.45 11.19
C VAL A 89 22.59 1.24 12.10
N MET A 90 22.33 0.06 11.55
CA MET A 90 22.56 -1.22 12.21
C MET A 90 23.87 -1.80 11.68
N ILE A 91 24.79 -2.11 12.60
CA ILE A 91 26.09 -2.71 12.27
C ILE A 91 26.13 -4.12 12.86
N GLU A 92 26.42 -5.11 12.04
CA GLU A 92 26.62 -6.50 12.46
C GLU A 92 28.05 -6.93 12.10
N THR A 93 28.69 -7.67 12.99
CA THR A 93 30.06 -8.19 12.75
C THR A 93 30.02 -9.70 12.78
N ALA A 94 30.30 -10.33 11.65
CA ALA A 94 30.39 -11.78 11.54
C ALA A 94 31.83 -12.14 11.17
N SER A 95 32.54 -12.79 12.09
CA SER A 95 33.99 -13.06 11.96
C SER A 95 34.80 -11.77 11.83
N ASP A 96 35.56 -11.58 10.75
CA ASP A 96 36.39 -10.39 10.47
C ASP A 96 35.70 -9.40 9.49
N GLU A 97 34.44 -9.62 9.14
CA GLU A 97 33.67 -8.77 8.22
C GLU A 97 32.64 -7.92 8.96
N HIS A 98 32.51 -6.66 8.55
CA HIS A 98 31.55 -5.71 9.10
C HIS A 98 30.46 -5.43 8.05
N PHE A 99 29.20 -5.59 8.44
CA PHE A 99 28.03 -5.28 7.64
C PHE A 99 27.32 -4.08 8.26
N ALA A 100 26.86 -3.14 7.43
CA ALA A 100 26.08 -2.00 7.89
C ALA A 100 24.83 -1.82 7.01
N LEU A 101 23.67 -1.71 7.66
CA LEU A 101 22.42 -1.27 7.03
C LEU A 101 22.11 0.15 7.54
N ALA A 102 22.23 1.12 6.65
CA ALA A 102 21.84 2.51 6.93
C ALA A 102 20.47 2.78 6.32
N THR A 103 19.50 3.14 7.16
CA THR A 103 18.16 3.56 6.77
C THR A 103 18.01 5.04 7.07
N PHE A 104 17.54 5.82 6.11
CA PHE A 104 17.30 7.25 6.28
C PHE A 104 15.81 7.54 6.13
N TYR A 105 15.25 8.21 7.13
CA TYR A 105 13.90 8.73 7.11
C TYR A 105 14.02 10.25 7.05
N PRO A 106 14.31 10.83 5.86
CA PRO A 106 14.51 12.26 5.78
C PRO A 106 13.25 12.93 6.32
N PRO A 107 13.33 13.76 7.37
CA PRO A 107 12.21 14.60 7.72
C PRO A 107 12.00 15.47 6.49
N LEU A 108 10.86 15.33 5.82
CA LEU A 108 10.46 16.29 4.80
C LEU A 108 9.86 17.45 5.59
N PRO A 109 10.63 18.51 5.92
CA PRO A 109 10.09 19.57 6.73
C PRO A 109 8.87 20.13 6.02
N ASN A 110 7.78 20.31 6.79
CA ASN A 110 6.60 21.07 6.40
C ASN A 110 6.97 22.55 6.25
N LYS A 111 7.84 22.89 5.28
CA LYS A 111 8.31 24.26 5.00
C LYS A 111 7.21 25.21 4.51
N LEU A 112 5.95 24.76 4.44
CA LEU A 112 4.79 25.57 4.06
C LEU A 112 3.83 25.84 5.24
N VAL A 113 4.12 25.35 6.44
CA VAL A 113 3.46 25.83 7.65
C VAL A 113 4.24 27.08 8.10
N PRO A 114 3.59 28.25 8.29
CA PRO A 114 4.24 29.42 8.85
C PRO A 114 5.00 29.03 10.13
N ILE A 115 6.21 29.55 10.31
CA ILE A 115 7.08 29.25 11.46
C ILE A 115 6.37 29.49 12.81
N SER A 116 5.32 30.33 12.83
CA SER A 116 4.47 30.58 14.00
C SER A 116 3.66 29.38 14.48
N ASP A 117 3.42 28.39 13.62
CA ASP A 117 2.54 27.24 13.91
C ASP A 117 3.35 25.93 14.03
N ILE A 118 4.68 26.01 13.97
CA ILE A 118 5.58 24.88 14.21
C ILE A 118 5.86 24.82 15.71
N ASP A 119 5.18 23.91 16.40
CA ASP A 119 5.55 23.50 17.75
C ASP A 119 6.91 22.77 17.71
N PRO A 120 7.99 23.33 18.31
CA PRO A 120 9.33 22.73 18.31
C PRO A 120 9.41 21.38 19.04
N SER A 121 8.40 21.03 19.84
CA SER A 121 8.34 19.74 20.53
C SER A 121 7.77 18.61 19.65
N ASN A 122 7.27 18.94 18.46
CA ASN A 122 6.53 18.03 17.60
C ASN A 122 7.39 17.56 16.41
N HIS A 123 8.43 16.78 16.72
CA HIS A 123 9.23 16.10 15.72
C HIS A 123 8.35 15.18 14.87
N THR A 124 8.29 15.48 13.58
CA THR A 124 7.84 14.69 12.42
C THR A 124 7.16 13.35 12.73
N GLU A 125 5.87 13.37 13.08
CA GLU A 125 5.03 12.17 13.04
C GLU A 125 4.90 11.71 11.57
N PRO A 126 5.35 10.50 11.19
CA PRO A 126 5.20 9.98 9.82
C PRO A 126 3.72 9.82 9.39
N SER A 127 2.82 9.80 10.36
CA SER A 127 1.36 9.73 10.23
C SER A 127 0.70 11.06 9.87
N LYS A 128 1.41 12.20 9.97
CA LYS A 128 0.83 13.50 9.61
C LYS A 128 0.65 13.62 8.09
N PRO A 129 -0.49 14.15 7.63
CA PRO A 129 -0.81 14.23 6.22
C PRO A 129 0.25 15.04 5.46
N TRP A 130 0.68 14.51 4.32
CA TRP A 130 1.60 15.15 3.39
C TRP A 130 1.17 16.59 3.09
N VAL A 131 1.98 17.60 3.45
CA VAL A 131 1.60 19.01 3.34
C VAL A 131 2.12 19.67 2.06
N HIS A 132 2.95 18.99 1.25
CA HIS A 132 3.43 19.54 -0.01
C HIS A 132 2.39 19.37 -1.11
N PRO A 133 2.06 20.42 -1.88
CA PRO A 133 1.15 20.30 -3.00
C PRO A 133 1.60 19.24 -4.01
N LEU A 134 0.74 18.28 -4.29
CA LEU A 134 0.98 17.22 -5.25
C LEU A 134 0.63 17.69 -6.67
N ARG A 135 1.37 17.19 -7.66
CA ARG A 135 1.01 17.29 -9.08
C ARG A 135 0.80 15.89 -9.62
N VAL A 136 -0.46 15.48 -9.68
CA VAL A 136 -0.86 14.11 -10.05
C VAL A 136 -1.29 14.08 -11.52
N LYS A 137 -0.81 13.07 -12.24
CA LYS A 137 -1.38 12.66 -13.52
C LYS A 137 -1.98 11.28 -13.34
N LEU A 138 -3.30 11.20 -13.43
CA LEU A 138 -4.01 9.94 -13.39
C LEU A 138 -4.23 9.46 -14.82
N LEU A 139 -3.61 8.33 -15.17
CA LEU A 139 -3.82 7.64 -16.43
C LEU A 139 -4.61 6.35 -16.15
N VAL A 140 -5.79 6.21 -16.76
CA VAL A 140 -6.73 5.11 -16.44
C VAL A 140 -6.87 4.16 -17.63
N ASP A 141 -6.63 2.86 -17.42
CA ASP A 141 -6.88 1.83 -18.42
C ASP A 141 -8.39 1.62 -18.62
N CYS A 142 -8.84 1.75 -19.87
CA CYS A 142 -10.21 1.54 -20.33
C CYS A 142 -10.27 0.51 -21.47
N SER A 143 -9.28 -0.38 -21.55
CA SER A 143 -9.25 -1.52 -22.46
C SER A 143 -10.33 -2.55 -22.10
N GLY A 144 -10.65 -3.45 -23.04
CA GLY A 144 -11.71 -4.43 -22.88
C GLY A 144 -11.54 -5.38 -21.67
N SER A 145 -10.30 -5.63 -21.22
CA SER A 145 -10.00 -6.46 -20.04
C SER A 145 -10.46 -5.83 -18.73
N MET A 146 -10.66 -4.50 -18.71
CA MET A 146 -11.10 -3.78 -17.53
C MET A 146 -12.61 -3.90 -17.28
N ARG A 147 -13.39 -4.55 -18.15
CA ARG A 147 -14.85 -4.69 -17.99
C ARG A 147 -15.24 -5.40 -16.68
N GLY A 148 -16.38 -5.02 -16.12
CA GLY A 148 -16.93 -5.62 -14.90
C GLY A 148 -16.20 -5.17 -13.63
N ASP A 149 -15.90 -6.13 -12.76
CA ASP A 149 -15.38 -5.89 -11.40
C ASP A 149 -14.07 -5.08 -11.38
N SER A 150 -13.24 -5.23 -12.42
CA SER A 150 -11.99 -4.47 -12.58
C SER A 150 -12.26 -2.97 -12.70
N MET A 151 -13.18 -2.55 -13.57
CA MET A 151 -13.57 -1.13 -13.73
C MET A 151 -14.28 -0.62 -12.48
N GLU A 152 -15.12 -1.43 -11.83
CA GLU A 152 -15.75 -1.02 -10.57
C GLU A 152 -14.72 -0.75 -9.46
N SER A 153 -13.72 -1.62 -9.34
CA SER A 153 -12.62 -1.47 -8.38
C SER A 153 -11.76 -0.24 -8.71
N ALA A 154 -11.47 -0.01 -9.99
CA ALA A 154 -10.78 1.19 -10.45
C ALA A 154 -11.56 2.47 -10.08
N ARG A 155 -12.87 2.51 -10.33
CA ARG A 155 -13.72 3.65 -9.94
C ARG A 155 -13.69 3.90 -8.43
N LYS A 156 -13.71 2.85 -7.59
CA LYS A 156 -13.61 2.99 -6.13
C LYS A 156 -12.28 3.62 -5.70
N GLY A 157 -11.16 3.13 -6.24
CA GLY A 157 -9.83 3.66 -5.95
C GLY A 157 -9.64 5.10 -6.41
N ILE A 158 -10.08 5.41 -7.64
CA ILE A 158 -10.01 6.77 -8.21
C ILE A 158 -10.87 7.75 -7.41
N ARG A 159 -12.04 7.32 -6.93
CA ARG A 159 -12.87 8.15 -6.05
C ARG A 159 -12.14 8.49 -4.74
N ALA A 160 -11.52 7.50 -4.10
CA ALA A 160 -10.73 7.70 -2.89
C ALA A 160 -9.56 8.67 -3.13
N LEU A 161 -8.88 8.56 -4.28
CA LEU A 161 -7.84 9.51 -4.70
C LEU A 161 -8.41 10.93 -4.78
N PHE A 162 -9.54 11.14 -5.44
CA PHE A 162 -10.14 12.47 -5.56
C PHE A 162 -10.56 13.07 -4.21
N ASP A 163 -11.03 12.22 -3.29
CA ASP A 163 -11.41 12.66 -1.94
C ASP A 163 -10.19 13.01 -1.07
N GLY A 164 -9.03 12.36 -1.32
CA GLY A 164 -7.76 12.65 -0.65
C GLY A 164 -7.02 13.89 -1.16
N LEU A 165 -7.37 14.41 -2.34
CA LEU A 165 -6.75 15.62 -2.89
C LEU A 165 -7.31 16.90 -2.26
N SER A 166 -6.41 17.84 -2.00
CA SER A 166 -6.67 19.19 -1.51
C SER A 166 -6.70 20.22 -2.64
N SER A 167 -7.24 21.40 -2.37
CA SER A 167 -7.26 22.50 -3.35
C SER A 167 -5.87 23.03 -3.74
N ARG A 168 -4.83 22.69 -2.98
CA ARG A 168 -3.44 23.03 -3.30
C ARG A 168 -2.86 22.10 -4.37
N ASP A 169 -3.40 20.90 -4.48
CA ASP A 169 -2.93 19.89 -5.43
C ASP A 169 -3.40 20.21 -6.85
N ARG A 170 -2.64 19.73 -7.84
CA ARG A 170 -3.01 19.79 -9.24
C ARG A 170 -3.21 18.39 -9.79
N ILE A 171 -4.30 18.19 -10.51
CA ILE A 171 -4.63 16.92 -11.14
C ILE A 171 -4.86 17.08 -12.65
N GLY A 172 -4.19 16.23 -13.43
CA GLY A 172 -4.54 15.93 -14.81
C GLY A 172 -5.10 14.51 -14.87
N VAL A 173 -6.16 14.30 -15.65
CA VAL A 173 -6.76 12.97 -15.83
C VAL A 173 -6.82 12.65 -17.32
N ALA A 174 -6.37 11.45 -17.67
CA ALA A 174 -6.49 10.87 -18.99
C ALA A 174 -6.89 9.40 -18.87
N ARG A 175 -7.49 8.88 -19.92
CA ARG A 175 -7.85 7.46 -20.04
C ARG A 175 -7.27 6.90 -21.33
N PHE A 176 -6.94 5.61 -21.33
CA PHE A 176 -6.34 4.99 -22.50
C PHE A 176 -6.91 3.60 -22.81
N GLY A 177 -6.72 3.20 -24.06
CA GLY A 177 -6.93 1.86 -24.58
C GLY A 177 -6.18 1.76 -25.90
N SER A 178 -6.88 1.66 -27.02
CA SER A 178 -6.33 1.87 -28.37
C SER A 178 -6.06 3.36 -28.69
N SER A 179 -6.62 4.28 -27.90
CA SER A 179 -6.39 5.73 -28.01
C SER A 179 -6.11 6.32 -26.63
N LEU A 180 -5.48 7.50 -26.59
CA LEU A 180 -5.31 8.31 -25.38
C LEU A 180 -6.31 9.48 -25.42
N GLU A 181 -7.12 9.61 -24.38
CA GLU A 181 -8.09 10.69 -24.26
C GLU A 181 -7.89 11.48 -22.96
N HIS A 182 -7.74 12.80 -23.10
CA HIS A 182 -7.62 13.72 -21.97
C HIS A 182 -9.01 14.15 -21.49
N VAL A 183 -9.26 14.02 -20.18
CA VAL A 183 -10.51 14.48 -19.55
C VAL A 183 -10.53 16.00 -19.38
N MET A 184 -9.35 16.60 -19.27
CA MET A 184 -9.13 18.03 -19.14
C MET A 184 -7.98 18.45 -20.04
N GLU A 185 -8.07 19.62 -20.65
CA GLU A 185 -7.03 20.16 -21.54
C GLU A 185 -5.67 20.35 -20.82
N LYS A 186 -5.71 20.77 -19.55
CA LYS A 186 -4.52 21.01 -18.71
C LYS A 186 -4.78 20.55 -17.27
N PRO A 187 -3.73 20.16 -16.52
CA PRO A 187 -3.87 19.89 -15.09
C PRO A 187 -4.45 21.10 -14.36
N GLN A 188 -5.51 20.89 -13.57
CA GLN A 188 -6.21 21.94 -12.83
C GLN A 188 -6.03 21.76 -11.33
N ALA A 189 -6.26 22.82 -10.56
CA ALA A 189 -6.33 22.71 -9.10
C ALA A 189 -7.46 21.76 -8.69
N ALA A 190 -7.22 20.89 -7.71
CA ALA A 190 -8.21 19.96 -7.17
C ALA A 190 -9.18 20.65 -6.18
N ASP A 191 -9.72 21.79 -6.59
CA ASP A 191 -10.72 22.53 -5.83
C ASP A 191 -12.09 21.80 -5.81
N ALA A 192 -13.06 22.35 -5.08
CA ALA A 192 -14.38 21.74 -4.98
C ALA A 192 -15.09 21.57 -6.34
N LYS A 193 -14.91 22.53 -7.26
CA LYS A 193 -15.55 22.52 -8.59
C LYS A 193 -14.95 21.42 -9.47
N THR A 194 -13.62 21.35 -9.53
CA THR A 194 -12.89 20.32 -10.28
C THR A 194 -13.22 18.93 -9.73
N ARG A 195 -13.24 18.75 -8.41
CA ARG A 195 -13.59 17.45 -7.80
C ARG A 195 -15.02 17.02 -8.10
N VAL A 196 -15.99 17.94 -8.12
CA VAL A 196 -17.36 17.63 -8.54
C VAL A 196 -17.41 17.21 -10.01
N ALA A 197 -16.72 17.92 -10.90
CA ALA A 197 -16.66 17.58 -12.33
C ALA A 197 -16.01 16.20 -12.56
N LEU A 198 -14.89 15.92 -11.89
CA LEU A 198 -14.18 14.64 -11.99
C LEU A 198 -15.01 13.48 -11.43
N ARG A 199 -15.75 13.67 -10.33
CA ARG A 199 -16.68 12.65 -9.81
C ARG A 199 -17.82 12.37 -10.79
N LYS A 200 -18.38 13.40 -11.42
CA LYS A 200 -19.39 13.21 -12.47
C LYS A 200 -18.81 12.45 -13.66
N TRP A 201 -17.62 12.81 -14.13
CA TRP A 201 -16.94 12.07 -15.19
C TRP A 201 -16.71 10.60 -14.81
N LEU A 202 -16.28 10.34 -13.58
CA LEU A 202 -15.99 8.99 -13.09
C LEU A 202 -17.20 8.05 -13.14
N THR A 203 -18.42 8.58 -13.01
CA THR A 203 -19.64 7.76 -13.16
C THR A 203 -19.85 7.21 -14.57
N GLY A 204 -19.30 7.87 -15.59
CA GLY A 204 -19.38 7.46 -16.99
C GLY A 204 -18.10 6.77 -17.50
N LEU A 205 -17.06 6.63 -16.67
CA LEU A 205 -15.82 5.95 -17.02
C LEU A 205 -16.11 4.48 -17.29
N ASP A 206 -15.77 3.93 -18.46
CA ASP A 206 -16.01 2.52 -18.77
C ASP A 206 -14.93 1.94 -19.71
N ALA A 207 -14.88 0.62 -19.79
CA ALA A 207 -13.94 -0.17 -20.58
C ALA A 207 -14.34 -0.24 -22.06
N ASN A 208 -14.31 0.91 -22.73
CA ASN A 208 -14.80 1.13 -24.08
C ASN A 208 -13.74 1.68 -25.07
N LEU A 209 -12.45 1.62 -24.72
CA LEU A 209 -11.35 2.09 -25.58
C LEU A 209 -10.64 0.97 -26.36
N GLY A 210 -11.18 -0.25 -26.36
CA GLY A 210 -10.66 -1.33 -27.21
C GLY A 210 -9.43 -2.01 -26.61
N GLY A 211 -8.29 -1.95 -27.31
CA GLY A 211 -7.02 -2.59 -26.94
C GLY A 211 -6.29 -1.87 -25.81
N THR A 212 -5.00 -2.18 -25.64
CA THR A 212 -4.18 -1.69 -24.52
C THR A 212 -2.84 -1.16 -25.04
N GLU A 213 -2.79 0.10 -25.46
CA GLU A 213 -1.59 0.75 -26.00
C GLU A 213 -0.88 1.60 -24.93
N LEU A 214 -0.35 0.95 -23.90
CA LEU A 214 0.22 1.62 -22.72
C LEU A 214 1.42 2.50 -23.06
N GLU A 215 2.30 2.06 -23.97
CA GLU A 215 3.49 2.82 -24.38
C GLU A 215 3.10 4.17 -24.98
N SER A 216 2.22 4.17 -25.98
CA SER A 216 1.71 5.38 -26.62
C SER A 216 0.99 6.30 -25.63
N ALA A 217 0.23 5.71 -24.69
CA ALA A 217 -0.46 6.47 -23.65
C ALA A 217 0.51 7.17 -22.69
N LEU A 218 1.58 6.48 -22.27
CA LEU A 218 2.62 7.05 -21.41
C LEU A 218 3.39 8.16 -22.14
N GLU A 219 3.78 7.96 -23.39
CA GLU A 219 4.43 9.03 -24.15
C GLU A 219 3.55 10.28 -24.27
N GLY A 220 2.28 10.10 -24.61
CA GLY A 220 1.33 11.21 -24.74
C GLY A 220 1.09 11.96 -23.42
N ILE A 221 0.99 11.23 -22.30
CA ILE A 221 0.78 11.85 -20.98
C ILE A 221 2.02 12.62 -20.49
N PHE A 222 3.23 12.20 -20.89
CA PHE A 222 4.45 12.95 -20.60
C PHE A 222 4.58 14.20 -21.49
N LYS A 223 4.32 14.08 -22.80
CA LYS A 223 4.39 15.18 -23.78
C LYS A 223 3.36 16.29 -23.52
N SER A 224 2.18 15.96 -23.02
CA SER A 224 1.09 16.90 -22.72
C SER A 224 1.33 17.84 -21.53
N THR A 225 2.54 17.84 -20.95
CA THR A 225 2.89 18.72 -19.81
C THR A 225 3.95 19.71 -20.22
N PRO A 226 3.70 21.02 -20.08
CA PRO A 226 4.76 22.00 -20.25
C PRO A 226 5.89 21.67 -19.27
N SER A 227 7.13 21.63 -19.77
CA SER A 227 8.32 21.42 -18.96
C SER A 227 8.31 22.36 -17.76
N LEU A 228 8.79 21.87 -16.61
CA LEU A 228 9.06 22.73 -15.47
C LEU A 228 9.99 23.87 -15.97
N PRO A 229 9.71 25.14 -15.66
CA PRO A 229 10.77 26.14 -15.74
C PRO A 229 11.91 25.62 -14.86
N SER A 230 13.11 25.54 -15.42
CA SER A 230 14.32 25.22 -14.65
C SER A 230 14.34 26.11 -13.41
N ALA A 231 14.50 25.47 -12.25
CA ALA A 231 14.77 26.16 -10.99
C ALA A 231 16.15 26.85 -11.05
#